data_AF-A0A834BLD1-F1
#
_entry.id   AF-A0A834BLD1-F1
#
_cell.length_a   1.000
_cell.length_b   1.000
_cell.length_c   1.000
_cell.angle_alpha   90.00
_cell.angle_beta   90.00
_cell.angle_gamma   90.00
#
_symmetry.space_group_name_H-M   'P 1'
#
loop_
_entity.id
_entity.type
_entity.pdbx_description
1 polymer ?
#
loop_
_entity_poly.entity_id
_entity_poly.type
_entity_poly.pdbx_seq_one_letter_code
_entity_poly.pdbx_strand_id
1 'polypeptide(L)'
;MAVFWKAVAGGLLLTVSLLGGPAEGQGNERGKKQVSGNSVLFLSQVRDLWRPLVHTAVNLSEINSIKSSFQFRTYDPEGLIFYGDTKNGEDWFVLSLMNGIPLMQISKEGMLVSVEGGMKLNDGKWHTLEVSNQEKFVILEVDGSTGLKVGMQSQQTEEVMSGGLRLALGGILIEKEKMIVQFKPQMDACVRYGNWLNISVPWEAEVEELWPCYENIRPGSYFPGTGIAVFNTSVFQTDEDGELRVELWADFRQMNGTILSINPSQKELEFKVEANKNTEEVTVSFREQKVILKSTFKKLLIMFARAELRVVQDGDESRSTALSVDPVLTTWRDGLLAIGGLLGEAEDGSHFLTGCLEKIQVQDRDLDLDLAVKHTSISSHSCPV
;
A
#
# COMPACT_ATOMS: atom_id res chain seq x y z
N MET A 1 -30.97 -24.62 -48.65
CA MET A 1 -29.90 -23.99 -49.45
C MET A 1 -29.20 -23.01 -48.50
N ALA A 2 -28.09 -23.31 -47.80
CA ALA A 2 -26.74 -23.67 -48.27
C ALA A 2 -26.32 -22.75 -49.42
N VAL A 3 -25.27 -21.92 -49.35
CA VAL A 3 -23.81 -22.20 -49.23
C VAL A 3 -23.10 -20.86 -48.86
N PHE A 4 -22.29 -20.75 -47.78
CA PHE A 4 -20.80 -20.73 -47.70
C PHE A 4 -20.08 -19.76 -48.71
N TRP A 5 -19.08 -18.93 -48.36
CA TRP A 5 -17.79 -19.25 -47.70
C TRP A 5 -16.95 -18.01 -47.26
N LYS A 6 -16.16 -18.20 -46.16
CA LYS A 6 -14.77 -17.74 -45.80
C LYS A 6 -14.47 -16.23 -45.61
N ALA A 7 -13.99 -15.70 -44.47
CA ALA A 7 -12.94 -16.04 -43.50
C ALA A 7 -11.53 -15.50 -43.84
N VAL A 8 -11.03 -14.55 -43.04
CA VAL A 8 -9.64 -14.49 -42.52
C VAL A 8 -9.70 -13.93 -41.10
N ALA A 9 -9.50 -14.80 -40.12
CA ALA A 9 -9.17 -14.44 -38.75
C ALA A 9 -7.72 -14.89 -38.53
N GLY A 10 -6.86 -13.95 -38.12
CA GLY A 10 -5.58 -14.22 -37.46
C GLY A 10 -5.56 -13.31 -36.23
N GLY A 11 -5.22 -13.75 -35.03
CA GLY A 11 -4.50 -14.93 -34.61
C GLY A 11 -3.47 -14.45 -33.58
N LEU A 12 -3.86 -14.44 -32.30
CA LEU A 12 -2.91 -14.48 -31.19
C LEU A 12 -3.55 -15.31 -30.08
N LEU A 13 -3.22 -16.60 -30.10
CA LEU A 13 -3.51 -17.58 -29.06
C LEU A 13 -2.53 -17.35 -27.91
N LEU A 14 -3.02 -16.89 -26.77
CA LEU A 14 -2.36 -17.12 -25.47
C LEU A 14 -2.56 -18.60 -25.15
N THR A 15 -1.52 -19.40 -25.34
CA THR A 15 -1.50 -20.80 -24.93
C THR A 15 -1.44 -20.88 -23.41
N VAL A 16 -2.61 -21.01 -22.77
CA VAL A 16 -2.71 -21.57 -21.42
C VAL A 16 -2.52 -23.07 -21.55
N SER A 17 -1.33 -23.56 -21.20
CA SER A 17 -1.05 -25.00 -21.13
C SER A 17 -1.76 -25.59 -19.91
N LEU A 18 -3.01 -26.02 -20.10
CA LEU A 18 -3.68 -27.00 -19.26
C LEU A 18 -3.13 -28.39 -19.59
N LEU A 19 -2.22 -28.89 -18.77
CA LEU A 19 -1.96 -30.33 -18.66
C LEU A 19 -2.37 -30.78 -17.26
N GLY A 20 -3.62 -31.25 -17.16
CA GLY A 20 -4.09 -32.07 -16.06
C GLY A 20 -3.64 -33.53 -16.29
N GLY A 21 -2.90 -34.05 -15.32
CA GLY A 21 -2.54 -35.46 -15.15
C GLY A 21 -2.40 -35.73 -13.64
N PRO A 22 -2.59 -36.97 -13.18
CA PRO A 22 -3.48 -37.32 -12.08
C PRO A 22 -3.00 -36.87 -10.70
N ALA A 23 -3.99 -36.59 -9.85
CA ALA A 23 -3.84 -36.32 -8.44
C ALA A 23 -3.19 -37.51 -7.71
N GLU A 24 -2.00 -37.29 -7.18
CA GLU A 24 -1.46 -37.99 -6.01
C GLU A 24 -0.85 -36.94 -5.08
N GLY A 25 -1.33 -36.97 -3.84
CA GLY A 25 -1.08 -35.92 -2.86
C GLY A 25 0.39 -35.84 -2.45
N GLN A 26 0.93 -34.64 -2.54
CA GLN A 26 1.95 -34.13 -1.64
C GLN A 26 1.63 -32.66 -1.42
N GLY A 27 0.83 -32.41 -0.38
CA GLY A 27 0.74 -31.08 0.20
C GLY A 27 2.14 -30.69 0.64
N ASN A 28 2.75 -29.76 -0.09
CA ASN A 28 3.99 -29.14 0.32
C ASN A 28 3.59 -28.25 1.51
N GLU A 29 3.61 -28.80 2.72
CA GLU A 29 3.62 -28.02 3.96
C GLU A 29 4.86 -27.13 3.90
N ARG A 30 4.70 -25.92 3.33
CA ARG A 30 5.66 -24.84 3.54
C ARG A 30 5.78 -24.69 5.05
N GLY A 31 6.92 -25.08 5.61
CA GLY A 31 7.16 -25.03 7.04
C GLY A 31 6.85 -23.63 7.54
N LYS A 32 5.77 -23.49 8.32
CA LYS A 32 5.33 -22.21 8.84
C LYS A 32 6.41 -21.66 9.77
N LYS A 33 6.92 -20.47 9.45
CA LYS A 33 8.00 -19.86 10.22
C LYS A 33 7.43 -19.30 11.52
N GLN A 34 7.96 -19.78 12.65
CA GLN A 34 7.62 -19.23 13.95
C GLN A 34 8.38 -17.94 14.21
N VAL A 35 7.68 -16.95 14.75
CA VAL A 35 8.23 -15.64 15.11
C VAL A 35 7.74 -15.25 16.50
N SER A 36 8.54 -14.46 17.20
CA SER A 36 8.17 -13.97 18.53
C SER A 36 7.16 -12.82 18.39
N GLY A 37 6.13 -12.79 19.24
CA GLY A 37 5.15 -11.69 19.28
C GLY A 37 5.76 -10.33 19.66
N ASN A 38 6.97 -10.32 20.24
CA ASN A 38 7.68 -9.08 20.58
C ASN A 38 8.58 -8.54 19.45
N SER A 39 8.64 -9.24 18.31
CA SER A 39 9.52 -8.89 17.18
C SER A 39 9.17 -7.53 16.60
N VAL A 40 10.13 -6.92 15.89
CA VAL A 40 9.86 -5.74 15.07
C VAL A 40 9.26 -6.20 13.75
N LEU A 41 8.10 -5.66 13.38
CA LEU A 41 7.33 -6.06 12.20
C LEU A 41 6.99 -4.82 11.36
N PHE A 42 7.33 -4.85 10.09
CA PHE A 42 6.75 -3.93 9.09
C PHE A 42 5.46 -4.56 8.56
N LEU A 43 4.31 -3.88 8.63
CA LEU A 43 3.00 -4.52 8.40
C LEU A 43 2.70 -4.81 6.92
N SER A 44 3.18 -3.98 5.99
CA SER A 44 2.92 -4.10 4.55
C SER A 44 3.97 -5.00 3.86
N GLN A 45 3.83 -6.32 3.98
CA GLN A 45 4.74 -7.29 3.31
C GLN A 45 4.03 -8.35 2.46
N VAL A 46 2.72 -8.53 2.64
CA VAL A 46 1.95 -9.60 1.98
C VAL A 46 1.24 -9.06 0.74
N ARG A 47 1.17 -9.89 -0.32
CA ARG A 47 0.46 -9.54 -1.58
C ARG A 47 -1.06 -9.62 -1.46
N ASP A 48 -1.56 -10.59 -0.70
CA ASP A 48 -2.99 -10.72 -0.42
C ASP A 48 -3.35 -9.82 0.76
N LEU A 49 -4.00 -8.70 0.47
CA LEU A 49 -4.37 -7.64 1.43
C LEU A 49 -5.23 -8.16 2.60
N TRP A 50 -5.88 -9.30 2.42
CA TRP A 50 -6.77 -9.92 3.41
C TRP A 50 -6.09 -11.06 4.18
N ARG A 51 -4.84 -11.42 3.85
CA ARG A 51 -4.10 -12.40 4.64
C ARG A 51 -3.20 -11.71 5.64
N PRO A 52 -3.18 -12.17 6.91
CA PRO A 52 -2.30 -11.60 7.89
C PRO A 52 -0.84 -11.89 7.57
N LEU A 53 0.05 -10.95 7.92
CA LEU A 53 1.49 -11.17 7.86
C LEU A 53 1.92 -12.18 8.92
N VAL A 54 1.44 -11.99 10.14
CA VAL A 54 1.63 -12.91 11.26
C VAL A 54 0.32 -13.10 12.00
N HIS A 55 0.10 -14.31 12.49
CA HIS A 55 -1.08 -14.62 13.29
C HIS A 55 -0.75 -15.68 14.36
N THR A 56 -1.62 -15.77 15.37
CA THR A 56 -1.54 -16.83 16.38
C THR A 56 -2.95 -17.22 16.82
N ALA A 57 -3.08 -18.42 17.37
CA ALA A 57 -4.34 -18.94 17.90
C ALA A 57 -4.10 -19.54 19.29
N VAL A 58 -4.95 -19.18 20.25
CA VAL A 58 -4.88 -19.67 21.64
C VAL A 58 -6.26 -20.08 22.12
N ASN A 59 -6.31 -20.96 23.11
CA ASN A 59 -7.55 -21.20 23.82
C ASN A 59 -7.83 -20.01 24.76
N LEU A 60 -9.07 -19.52 24.78
CA LEU A 60 -9.49 -18.45 25.70
C LEU A 60 -9.21 -18.78 27.16
N SER A 61 -9.24 -20.08 27.53
CA SER A 61 -8.94 -20.53 28.90
C SER A 61 -7.46 -20.36 29.31
N GLU A 62 -6.55 -20.16 28.35
CA GLU A 62 -5.11 -19.99 28.59
C GLU A 62 -4.73 -18.51 28.79
N ILE A 63 -5.67 -17.59 28.52
CA ILE A 63 -5.43 -16.15 28.61
C ILE A 63 -5.58 -15.70 30.07
N ASN A 64 -4.54 -15.07 30.59
CA ASN A 64 -4.50 -14.56 31.96
C ASN A 64 -4.46 -13.02 32.06
N SER A 65 -4.45 -12.33 30.91
CA SER A 65 -4.43 -10.87 30.83
C SER A 65 -5.56 -10.38 29.94
N ILE A 66 -6.11 -9.22 30.31
CA ILE A 66 -7.10 -8.49 29.52
C ILE A 66 -6.47 -7.44 28.60
N LYS A 67 -5.12 -7.35 28.57
CA LYS A 67 -4.37 -6.25 27.95
C LYS A 67 -3.41 -6.73 26.89
N SER A 68 -3.37 -6.02 25.77
CA SER A 68 -2.30 -6.10 24.76
C SER A 68 -1.63 -4.74 24.65
N SER A 69 -0.30 -4.69 24.68
CA SER A 69 0.48 -3.47 24.58
C SER A 69 1.59 -3.60 23.54
N PHE A 70 1.79 -2.56 22.74
CA PHE A 70 2.84 -2.53 21.71
C PHE A 70 3.20 -1.09 21.35
N GLN A 71 4.35 -0.91 20.68
CA GLN A 71 4.68 0.37 20.06
C GLN A 71 4.36 0.35 18.57
N PHE A 72 3.84 1.47 18.09
CA PHE A 72 3.35 1.65 16.72
C PHE A 72 3.92 2.95 16.13
N ARG A 73 4.25 2.94 14.83
CA ARG A 73 4.72 4.13 14.09
C ARG A 73 4.31 4.05 12.63
N THR A 74 3.78 5.15 12.09
CA THR A 74 3.47 5.28 10.65
C THR A 74 3.37 6.75 10.22
N TYR A 75 3.39 6.99 8.91
CA TYR A 75 2.84 8.21 8.27
C TYR A 75 1.54 7.93 7.49
N ASP A 76 1.16 6.66 7.40
CA ASP A 76 -0.01 6.19 6.66
C ASP A 76 -1.30 6.69 7.34
N PRO A 77 -2.21 7.38 6.62
CA PRO A 77 -3.45 7.88 7.19
C PRO A 77 -4.51 6.79 7.41
N GLU A 78 -4.42 5.64 6.76
CA GLU A 78 -5.43 4.57 6.82
C GLU A 78 -4.76 3.20 6.87
N GLY A 79 -5.34 2.25 7.60
CA GLY A 79 -4.88 0.86 7.56
C GLY A 79 -5.04 0.10 8.87
N LEU A 80 -4.81 -1.22 8.84
CA LEU A 80 -5.04 -2.10 9.98
C LEU A 80 -3.83 -2.14 10.93
N ILE A 81 -4.05 -1.76 12.20
CA ILE A 81 -3.03 -1.89 13.24
C ILE A 81 -3.07 -3.30 13.86
N PHE A 82 -4.24 -3.73 14.35
CA PHE A 82 -4.38 -4.94 15.14
C PHE A 82 -5.75 -5.57 14.96
N TYR A 83 -5.76 -6.91 14.81
CA TYR A 83 -6.98 -7.70 14.66
C TYR A 83 -7.04 -8.83 15.69
N GLY A 84 -8.25 -9.13 16.16
CA GLY A 84 -8.53 -10.37 16.87
C GLY A 84 -9.97 -10.84 16.70
N ASP A 85 -10.18 -12.15 16.79
CA ASP A 85 -11.53 -12.73 16.77
C ASP A 85 -11.69 -13.96 17.66
N THR A 86 -12.94 -14.29 17.93
CA THR A 86 -13.36 -15.57 18.49
C THR A 86 -14.46 -16.15 17.60
N LYS A 87 -14.86 -17.40 17.87
CA LYS A 87 -15.93 -18.09 17.12
C LYS A 87 -15.73 -18.01 15.59
N ASN A 88 -14.48 -18.13 15.14
CA ASN A 88 -14.10 -18.08 13.73
C ASN A 88 -14.56 -16.80 12.99
N GLY A 89 -14.51 -15.64 13.67
CA GLY A 89 -14.84 -14.35 13.05
C GLY A 89 -16.34 -14.00 13.09
N GLU A 90 -17.12 -14.62 13.97
CA GLU A 90 -18.44 -14.12 14.35
C GLU A 90 -18.32 -12.93 15.31
N ASP A 91 -17.49 -13.08 16.34
CA ASP A 91 -17.13 -12.02 17.28
C ASP A 91 -15.71 -11.56 16.97
N TRP A 92 -15.51 -10.28 16.67
CA TRP A 92 -14.23 -9.77 16.20
C TRP A 92 -13.99 -8.33 16.63
N PHE A 93 -12.71 -7.97 16.66
CA PHE A 93 -12.19 -6.67 17.02
C PHE A 93 -11.18 -6.22 15.97
N VAL A 94 -11.31 -4.97 15.54
CA VAL A 94 -10.42 -4.31 14.59
C VAL A 94 -10.00 -2.97 15.19
N LEU A 95 -8.69 -2.76 15.29
CA LEU A 95 -8.08 -1.45 15.50
C LEU A 95 -7.39 -1.02 14.21
N SER A 96 -7.81 0.10 13.65
CA SER A 96 -7.27 0.69 12.43
C SER A 96 -7.03 2.19 12.59
N LEU A 97 -6.43 2.81 11.57
CA LEU A 97 -6.46 4.26 11.38
C LEU A 97 -7.46 4.64 10.30
N MET A 98 -8.08 5.81 10.47
CA MET A 98 -8.86 6.52 9.47
C MET A 98 -8.48 7.99 9.55
N ASN A 99 -7.97 8.59 8.47
CA ASN A 99 -7.44 9.96 8.47
C ASN A 99 -6.39 10.24 9.56
N GLY A 100 -5.63 9.21 9.93
CA GLY A 100 -4.62 9.21 10.99
C GLY A 100 -5.15 9.05 12.41
N ILE A 101 -6.47 8.97 12.60
CA ILE A 101 -7.14 8.85 13.90
C ILE A 101 -7.48 7.38 14.16
N PRO A 102 -7.27 6.86 15.39
CA PRO A 102 -7.68 5.51 15.76
C PRO A 102 -9.17 5.26 15.55
N LEU A 103 -9.47 4.13 14.93
CA LEU A 103 -10.81 3.62 14.70
C LEU A 103 -10.92 2.21 15.29
N MET A 104 -11.88 2.02 16.19
CA MET A 104 -12.26 0.71 16.69
C MET A 104 -13.54 0.23 16.03
N GLN A 105 -13.53 -0.99 15.50
CA GLN A 105 -14.74 -1.70 15.08
C GLN A 105 -14.84 -3.01 15.84
N ILE A 106 -16.00 -3.29 16.41
CA ILE A 106 -16.22 -4.45 17.26
C ILE A 106 -17.56 -5.12 16.92
N SER A 107 -17.51 -6.41 16.61
CA SER A 107 -18.67 -7.29 16.53
C SER A 107 -18.69 -8.22 17.72
N LYS A 108 -19.83 -8.27 18.42
CA LYS A 108 -20.05 -9.23 19.51
C LYS A 108 -21.52 -9.59 19.57
N GLU A 109 -21.81 -10.88 19.45
CA GLU A 109 -23.17 -11.43 19.59
C GLU A 109 -24.19 -10.75 18.66
N GLY A 110 -23.77 -10.44 17.43
CA GLY A 110 -24.60 -9.77 16.43
C GLY A 110 -24.77 -8.26 16.63
N MET A 111 -24.20 -7.68 17.70
CA MET A 111 -24.07 -6.22 17.82
C MET A 111 -22.77 -5.76 17.18
N LEU A 112 -22.86 -4.65 16.46
CA LEU A 112 -21.74 -4.07 15.73
C LEU A 112 -21.59 -2.59 16.12
N VAL A 113 -20.39 -2.20 16.53
CA VAL A 113 -20.07 -0.83 16.98
C VAL A 113 -18.81 -0.35 16.27
N SER A 114 -18.81 0.92 15.87
CA SER A 114 -17.66 1.61 15.28
C SER A 114 -17.48 2.96 15.97
N VAL A 115 -16.28 3.24 16.47
CA VAL A 115 -15.95 4.51 17.15
C VAL A 115 -14.56 4.97 16.73
N GLU A 116 -14.50 6.18 16.20
CA GLU A 116 -13.27 6.90 15.88
C GLU A 116 -12.97 7.91 17.00
N GLY A 117 -11.70 8.08 17.35
CA GLY A 117 -11.31 9.08 18.35
C GLY A 117 -9.89 8.93 18.90
N GLY A 118 -9.52 9.85 19.78
CA GLY A 118 -8.16 9.99 20.28
C GLY A 118 -7.34 10.99 19.45
N MET A 119 -6.01 10.92 19.57
CA MET A 119 -5.08 11.77 18.82
C MET A 119 -4.67 11.13 17.49
N LYS A 120 -4.15 11.93 16.56
CA LYS A 120 -3.54 11.41 15.33
C LYS A 120 -2.25 10.64 15.64
N LEU A 121 -2.08 9.48 15.01
CA LEU A 121 -0.91 8.60 15.19
C LEU A 121 0.00 8.50 13.96
N ASN A 122 -0.35 9.16 12.87
CA ASN A 122 0.38 9.14 11.60
C ASN A 122 1.42 10.27 11.50
N ASP A 123 2.13 10.55 12.59
CA ASP A 123 3.10 11.65 12.69
C ASP A 123 4.56 11.20 12.51
N GLY A 124 4.79 9.92 12.21
CA GLY A 124 6.11 9.32 12.07
C GLY A 124 6.85 9.04 13.38
N LYS A 125 6.23 9.25 14.55
CA LYS A 125 6.81 8.92 15.86
C LYS A 125 6.30 7.59 16.39
N TRP A 126 7.05 7.04 17.34
CA TRP A 126 6.63 5.86 18.07
C TRP A 126 5.62 6.27 19.14
N HIS A 127 4.44 5.67 19.08
CA HIS A 127 3.39 5.75 20.10
C HIS A 127 3.26 4.40 20.80
N THR A 128 3.04 4.40 22.12
CA THR A 128 2.71 3.18 22.88
C THR A 128 1.19 3.03 22.92
N LEU A 129 0.69 1.93 22.36
CA LEU A 129 -0.72 1.59 22.34
C LEU A 129 -0.99 0.45 23.34
N GLU A 130 -2.00 0.62 24.17
CA GLU A 130 -2.53 -0.44 25.04
C GLU A 130 -4.02 -0.63 24.77
N VAL A 131 -4.40 -1.82 24.32
CA VAL A 131 -5.81 -2.22 24.15
C VAL A 131 -6.17 -3.14 25.31
N SER A 132 -7.25 -2.83 26.02
CA SER A 132 -7.72 -3.65 27.14
C SER A 132 -9.23 -3.85 27.17
N ASN A 133 -9.65 -5.03 27.65
CA ASN A 133 -11.05 -5.32 27.91
C ASN A 133 -11.35 -5.15 29.41
N GLN A 134 -12.06 -4.08 29.78
CA GLN A 134 -12.40 -3.73 31.15
C GLN A 134 -13.91 -3.77 31.35
N GLU A 135 -14.39 -4.81 32.04
CA GLU A 135 -15.81 -5.07 32.26
C GLU A 135 -16.61 -5.12 30.95
N LYS A 136 -17.30 -4.02 30.63
CA LYS A 136 -18.19 -3.84 29.46
C LYS A 136 -17.55 -2.97 28.38
N PHE A 137 -16.29 -2.58 28.58
CA PHE A 137 -15.62 -1.58 27.77
C PHE A 137 -14.36 -2.14 27.14
N VAL A 138 -14.16 -1.86 25.86
CA VAL A 138 -12.86 -1.96 25.23
C VAL A 138 -12.23 -0.57 25.25
N ILE A 139 -11.03 -0.48 25.80
CA ILE A 139 -10.31 0.77 26.02
C ILE A 139 -9.01 0.74 25.23
N LEU A 140 -8.73 1.81 24.49
CA LEU A 140 -7.41 2.10 23.94
C LEU A 140 -6.80 3.26 24.70
N GLU A 141 -5.62 3.02 25.25
CA GLU A 141 -4.73 4.04 25.75
C GLU A 141 -3.61 4.29 24.74
N VAL A 142 -3.29 5.57 24.56
CA VAL A 142 -2.21 6.06 23.70
C VAL A 142 -1.27 6.86 24.58
N ASP A 143 -0.01 6.44 24.66
CA ASP A 143 1.04 7.10 25.47
C ASP A 143 0.62 7.32 26.93
N GLY A 144 -0.11 6.36 27.50
CA GLY A 144 -0.61 6.39 28.89
C GLY A 144 -1.83 7.29 29.11
N SER A 145 -2.43 7.84 28.05
CA SER A 145 -3.67 8.61 28.12
C SER A 145 -4.81 7.87 27.41
N THR A 146 -6.02 7.89 27.96
CA THR A 146 -7.18 7.25 27.32
C THR A 146 -7.48 7.92 25.97
N GLY A 147 -7.36 7.16 24.89
CA GLY A 147 -7.71 7.60 23.52
C GLY A 147 -9.15 7.27 23.17
N LEU A 148 -9.56 6.01 23.36
CA LEU A 148 -10.91 5.52 23.08
C LEU A 148 -11.45 4.64 24.21
N LYS A 149 -12.75 4.73 24.44
CA LYS A 149 -13.49 3.85 25.35
C LYS A 149 -14.83 3.50 24.73
N VAL A 150 -14.97 2.25 24.31
CA VAL A 150 -16.15 1.74 23.60
C VAL A 150 -16.90 0.78 24.51
N GLY A 151 -18.14 1.11 24.85
CA GLY A 151 -18.99 0.24 25.66
C GLY A 151 -19.80 -0.72 24.80
N MET A 152 -19.85 -1.99 25.19
CA MET A 152 -20.71 -3.01 24.60
C MET A 152 -21.52 -3.69 25.70
N GLN A 153 -22.84 -3.55 25.63
CA GLN A 153 -23.74 -4.17 26.59
C GLN A 153 -24.30 -5.47 25.99
N SER A 154 -23.69 -6.60 26.35
CA SER A 154 -24.24 -7.92 26.02
C SER A 154 -25.56 -8.17 26.76
N GLN A 155 -26.48 -8.88 26.10
CA GLN A 155 -27.70 -9.39 26.72
C GLN A 155 -27.46 -10.69 27.50
N GLN A 156 -26.32 -11.35 27.32
CA GLN A 156 -25.95 -12.57 28.03
C GLN A 156 -25.29 -12.24 29.37
N THR A 157 -25.75 -12.92 30.42
CA THR A 157 -25.34 -12.65 31.81
C THR A 157 -24.00 -13.30 32.17
N GLU A 158 -23.52 -14.28 31.39
CA GLU A 158 -22.26 -14.98 31.58
C GLU A 158 -21.54 -15.18 30.23
N GLU A 159 -20.38 -14.56 30.06
CA GLU A 159 -19.50 -14.84 28.93
C GLU A 159 -18.83 -16.19 29.14
N VAL A 160 -19.18 -17.18 28.32
CA VAL A 160 -18.46 -18.44 28.30
C VAL A 160 -17.10 -18.19 27.65
N MET A 161 -16.04 -18.12 28.47
CA MET A 161 -14.63 -18.04 28.05
C MET A 161 -14.14 -19.39 27.47
N SER A 162 -14.91 -19.97 26.56
CA SER A 162 -14.57 -21.22 25.87
C SER A 162 -14.45 -20.98 24.38
N GLY A 163 -13.42 -21.54 23.76
CA GLY A 163 -13.18 -21.43 22.32
C GLY A 163 -11.78 -20.92 22.01
N GLY A 164 -11.51 -20.76 20.71
CA GLY A 164 -10.25 -20.19 20.23
C GLY A 164 -10.34 -18.67 20.09
N LEU A 165 -9.30 -17.98 20.53
CA LEU A 165 -8.98 -16.61 20.14
C LEU A 165 -7.94 -16.68 19.02
N ARG A 166 -8.16 -15.94 17.94
CA ARG A 166 -7.15 -15.68 16.91
C ARG A 166 -6.73 -14.23 16.97
N LEU A 167 -5.43 -13.97 16.90
CA LEU A 167 -4.85 -12.63 16.82
C LEU A 167 -4.05 -12.52 15.52
N ALA A 168 -4.05 -11.33 14.91
CA ALA A 168 -3.32 -11.10 13.67
C ALA A 168 -2.79 -9.67 13.53
N LEU A 169 -1.70 -9.54 12.76
CA LEU A 169 -1.08 -8.27 12.36
C LEU A 169 -0.79 -8.29 10.86
N GLY A 170 -0.84 -7.12 10.22
CA GLY A 170 -0.57 -6.97 8.79
C GLY A 170 -1.63 -7.60 7.88
N GLY A 171 -2.82 -7.89 8.40
CA GLY A 171 -3.98 -8.39 7.66
C GLY A 171 -5.09 -8.88 8.60
N ILE A 172 -6.23 -9.25 8.04
CA ILE A 172 -7.50 -9.43 8.77
C ILE A 172 -8.20 -10.74 8.36
N LEU A 173 -8.74 -11.50 9.32
CA LEU A 173 -9.30 -12.84 9.04
C LEU A 173 -10.82 -12.85 8.79
N ILE A 174 -11.45 -11.69 8.63
CA ILE A 174 -12.86 -11.53 8.26
C ILE A 174 -13.02 -10.92 6.87
N GLU A 175 -14.17 -11.18 6.26
CA GLU A 175 -14.59 -10.56 5.01
C GLU A 175 -14.90 -9.07 5.21
N LYS A 176 -14.63 -8.25 4.19
CA LYS A 176 -14.78 -6.79 4.24
C LYS A 176 -16.22 -6.35 4.50
N GLU A 177 -17.18 -7.14 4.03
CA GLU A 177 -18.62 -6.89 4.14
C GLU A 177 -19.11 -6.94 5.59
N LYS A 178 -18.35 -7.57 6.50
CA LYS A 178 -18.68 -7.60 7.93
C LYS A 178 -18.41 -6.26 8.64
N MET A 179 -17.54 -5.40 8.10
CA MET A 179 -17.15 -4.14 8.73
C MET A 179 -18.20 -3.03 8.50
N ILE A 180 -18.38 -2.14 9.49
CA ILE A 180 -19.20 -0.91 9.34
C ILE A 180 -18.49 0.04 8.37
N VAL A 181 -17.23 0.32 8.67
CA VAL A 181 -16.36 1.20 7.91
C VAL A 181 -15.37 0.30 7.19
N GLN A 182 -15.53 0.19 5.88
CA GLN A 182 -14.62 -0.56 5.03
C GLN A 182 -13.38 0.29 4.74
N PHE A 183 -12.21 -0.32 4.80
CA PHE A 183 -10.91 0.30 4.55
C PHE A 183 -9.95 -0.72 3.94
N LYS A 184 -8.82 -0.27 3.39
CA LYS A 184 -7.77 -1.19 2.91
C LYS A 184 -6.87 -1.60 4.09
N PRO A 185 -6.71 -2.91 4.41
CA PRO A 185 -5.95 -3.32 5.59
C PRO A 185 -4.44 -3.04 5.53
N GLN A 186 -3.88 -2.90 4.33
CA GLN A 186 -2.46 -2.61 4.14
C GLN A 186 -2.09 -1.30 4.83
N MET A 187 -0.92 -1.29 5.46
CA MET A 187 -0.42 -0.09 6.11
C MET A 187 1.10 -0.09 6.14
N ASP A 188 1.69 1.03 5.77
CA ASP A 188 3.12 1.29 5.88
C ASP A 188 3.48 1.64 7.33
N ALA A 189 3.39 0.65 8.20
CA ALA A 189 3.58 0.83 9.63
C ALA A 189 4.56 -0.17 10.23
N CYS A 190 5.15 0.25 11.34
CA CYS A 190 6.04 -0.55 12.14
C CYS A 190 5.45 -0.81 13.52
N VAL A 191 5.54 -2.07 13.95
CA VAL A 191 5.14 -2.53 15.28
C VAL A 191 6.34 -3.14 15.98
N ARG A 192 6.51 -2.88 17.28
CA ARG A 192 7.55 -3.52 18.11
C ARG A 192 7.13 -3.65 19.57
N TYR A 193 7.90 -4.44 20.33
CA TYR A 193 7.71 -4.65 21.77
C TYR A 193 6.29 -5.13 22.10
N GLY A 194 5.72 -5.97 21.23
CA GLY A 194 4.40 -6.55 21.43
C GLY A 194 4.33 -7.48 22.63
N ASN A 195 3.37 -7.21 23.50
CA ASN A 195 2.88 -8.11 24.54
C ASN A 195 1.38 -8.31 24.30
N TRP A 196 0.99 -9.53 23.91
CA TRP A 196 -0.34 -9.81 23.38
C TRP A 196 -1.12 -10.66 24.38
N LEU A 197 -1.94 -10.04 25.22
CA LEU A 197 -2.69 -10.72 26.28
C LEU A 197 -1.81 -11.62 27.18
N ASN A 198 -0.53 -11.27 27.30
CA ASN A 198 0.48 -12.03 28.06
C ASN A 198 0.57 -13.52 27.65
N ILE A 199 0.26 -13.84 26.38
CA ILE A 199 0.40 -15.20 25.85
C ILE A 199 1.87 -15.50 25.52
N SER A 200 2.28 -16.75 25.76
CA SER A 200 3.62 -17.24 25.44
C SER A 200 3.69 -18.05 24.14
N VAL A 201 2.57 -18.19 23.43
CA VAL A 201 2.54 -18.96 22.18
C VAL A 201 3.32 -18.24 21.07
N PRO A 202 4.04 -18.98 20.21
CA PRO A 202 4.68 -18.39 19.06
C PRO A 202 3.64 -17.90 18.05
N TRP A 203 4.03 -16.91 17.24
CA TRP A 203 3.26 -16.44 16.11
C TRP A 203 3.74 -17.15 14.83
N GLU A 204 2.82 -17.40 13.90
CA GLU A 204 3.11 -17.98 12.60
C GLU A 204 3.18 -16.87 11.54
N ALA A 205 4.27 -16.82 10.78
CA ALA A 205 4.45 -15.89 9.67
C ALA A 205 4.05 -16.52 8.33
N GLU A 206 3.35 -15.75 7.49
CA GLU A 206 2.96 -16.14 6.13
C GLU A 206 4.05 -15.84 5.08
N VAL A 207 5.22 -15.34 5.51
CA VAL A 207 6.36 -15.01 4.66
C VAL A 207 7.64 -15.71 5.14
N GLU A 208 8.55 -15.98 4.21
CA GLU A 208 9.83 -16.64 4.50
C GLU A 208 10.77 -15.75 5.32
N GLU A 209 10.79 -14.45 4.99
CA GLU A 209 11.61 -13.45 5.67
C GLU A 209 10.79 -12.21 5.97
N LEU A 210 10.89 -11.73 7.21
CA LEU A 210 10.25 -10.51 7.64
C LEU A 210 11.21 -9.35 7.37
N TRP A 211 10.73 -8.34 6.66
CA TRP A 211 11.47 -7.11 6.44
C TRP A 211 11.60 -6.30 7.72
N PRO A 212 12.80 -5.76 8.00
CA PRO A 212 13.00 -4.88 9.13
C PRO A 212 12.33 -3.52 8.89
N CYS A 213 12.08 -2.83 9.98
CA CYS A 213 11.72 -1.42 9.94
C CYS A 213 12.97 -0.55 9.80
N TYR A 214 12.91 0.46 8.92
CA TYR A 214 13.94 1.50 8.90
C TYR A 214 13.99 2.25 10.23
N GLU A 215 15.17 2.62 10.69
CA GLU A 215 15.33 3.30 11.98
C GLU A 215 14.67 4.69 11.95
N ASN A 216 14.95 5.46 10.91
CA ASN A 216 14.43 6.81 10.70
C ASN A 216 13.61 6.88 9.41
N ILE A 217 12.49 7.59 9.47
CA ILE A 217 11.58 7.76 8.33
C ILE A 217 11.12 9.22 8.23
N ARG A 218 10.85 9.67 7.01
CA ARG A 218 10.19 10.94 6.68
C ARG A 218 8.99 10.71 5.77
N PRO A 219 8.06 11.67 5.64
CA PRO A 219 6.96 11.56 4.68
C PRO A 219 7.48 11.43 3.24
N GLY A 220 6.83 10.59 2.45
CA GLY A 220 7.11 10.41 1.02
C GLY A 220 6.96 8.96 0.59
N SER A 221 7.01 8.73 -0.72
CA SER A 221 6.91 7.41 -1.31
C SER A 221 8.29 6.84 -1.63
N TYR A 222 8.59 5.66 -1.09
CA TYR A 222 9.87 4.99 -1.25
C TYR A 222 9.81 3.83 -2.24
N PHE A 223 10.78 3.83 -3.16
CA PHE A 223 10.97 2.80 -4.15
C PHE A 223 12.33 2.12 -3.93
N PRO A 224 12.37 0.82 -3.62
CA PRO A 224 13.62 0.11 -3.35
C PRO A 224 14.30 -0.47 -4.61
N GLY A 225 13.78 -0.21 -5.81
CA GLY A 225 14.32 -0.75 -7.06
C GLY A 225 13.83 -2.16 -7.42
N THR A 226 12.67 -2.59 -6.93
CA THR A 226 12.16 -3.96 -7.15
C THR A 226 10.77 -4.03 -7.78
N GLY A 227 10.14 -2.89 -8.08
CA GLY A 227 8.83 -2.90 -8.71
C GLY A 227 8.32 -1.51 -9.06
N ILE A 228 7.04 -1.47 -9.41
CA ILE A 228 6.35 -0.32 -9.98
C ILE A 228 4.95 -0.16 -9.36
N ALA A 229 4.41 1.05 -9.37
CA ALA A 229 3.03 1.37 -9.03
C ALA A 229 2.29 1.84 -10.29
N VAL A 230 1.16 1.21 -10.63
CA VAL A 230 0.43 1.46 -11.88
C VAL A 230 -0.99 1.96 -11.60
N PHE A 231 -1.36 3.02 -12.30
CA PHE A 231 -2.67 3.65 -12.27
C PHE A 231 -3.34 3.58 -13.65
N ASN A 232 -4.65 3.45 -13.64
CA ASN A 232 -5.45 3.72 -14.84
C ASN A 232 -5.62 5.23 -14.98
N THR A 233 -5.26 5.78 -16.13
CA THR A 233 -5.31 7.23 -16.39
C THR A 233 -6.72 7.81 -16.39
N SER A 234 -7.74 6.98 -16.64
CA SER A 234 -9.16 7.38 -16.60
C SER A 234 -9.62 7.92 -15.25
N VAL A 235 -8.89 7.65 -14.16
CA VAL A 235 -9.21 8.20 -12.83
C VAL A 235 -8.84 9.68 -12.69
N PHE A 236 -8.02 10.22 -13.60
CA PHE A 236 -7.59 11.61 -13.56
C PHE A 236 -8.52 12.49 -14.41
N GLN A 237 -9.11 13.51 -13.78
CA GLN A 237 -9.92 14.51 -14.49
C GLN A 237 -8.98 15.46 -15.24
N THR A 238 -9.28 15.75 -16.51
CA THR A 238 -8.55 16.79 -17.27
C THR A 238 -9.19 18.14 -17.08
N ASP A 239 -8.36 19.20 -17.03
CA ASP A 239 -8.83 20.58 -17.01
C ASP A 239 -9.60 20.94 -18.29
N GLU A 240 -10.33 22.07 -18.25
CA GLU A 240 -11.17 22.57 -19.36
C GLU A 240 -10.37 22.76 -20.67
N ASP A 241 -9.07 23.07 -20.56
CA ASP A 241 -8.16 23.25 -21.69
C ASP A 241 -7.62 21.93 -22.29
N GLY A 242 -7.83 20.81 -21.58
CA GLY A 242 -7.33 19.49 -21.96
C GLY A 242 -5.82 19.31 -21.73
N GLU A 243 -5.21 20.15 -20.88
CA GLU A 243 -3.82 19.99 -20.44
C GLU A 243 -3.71 18.96 -19.32
N LEU A 244 -2.60 18.23 -19.26
CA LEU A 244 -2.23 17.36 -18.14
C LEU A 244 -1.02 17.92 -17.42
N ARG A 245 -1.12 18.05 -16.10
CA ARG A 245 -0.03 18.51 -15.24
C ARG A 245 0.40 17.38 -14.31
N VAL A 246 1.69 17.06 -14.32
CA VAL A 246 2.30 16.14 -13.37
C VAL A 246 3.46 16.86 -12.68
N GLU A 247 3.42 16.95 -11.35
CA GLU A 247 4.46 17.57 -10.56
C GLU A 247 5.13 16.54 -9.64
N LEU A 248 6.46 16.50 -9.67
CA LEU A 248 7.28 15.57 -8.89
C LEU A 248 8.20 16.35 -7.96
N TRP A 249 8.20 16.00 -6.67
CA TRP A 249 9.04 16.62 -5.65
C TRP A 249 9.99 15.59 -5.09
N ALA A 250 11.31 15.83 -5.18
CA ALA A 250 12.33 14.91 -4.68
C ALA A 250 13.72 15.56 -4.63
N ASP A 251 14.67 14.88 -3.95
CA ASP A 251 16.10 15.09 -4.18
C ASP A 251 16.57 14.14 -5.29
N PHE A 252 16.44 14.59 -6.55
CA PHE A 252 16.73 13.77 -7.73
C PHE A 252 18.18 13.26 -7.80
N ARG A 253 19.12 13.89 -7.08
CA ARG A 253 20.53 13.44 -6.98
C ARG A 253 20.67 12.11 -6.24
N GLN A 254 19.68 11.74 -5.43
CA GLN A 254 19.69 10.49 -4.66
C GLN A 254 18.92 9.37 -5.35
N MET A 255 18.47 9.58 -6.60
CA MET A 255 17.57 8.68 -7.30
C MET A 255 18.25 8.00 -8.49
N ASN A 256 17.87 6.74 -8.75
CA ASN A 256 18.33 6.01 -9.92
C ASN A 256 17.20 5.17 -10.51
N GLY A 257 16.98 5.21 -11.82
CA GLY A 257 15.95 4.46 -12.51
C GLY A 257 14.77 5.32 -12.99
N THR A 258 13.70 4.67 -13.43
CA THR A 258 12.54 5.33 -14.04
C THR A 258 11.59 5.85 -12.98
N ILE A 259 11.40 7.16 -12.93
CA ILE A 259 10.50 7.82 -11.98
C ILE A 259 9.05 7.70 -12.43
N LEU A 260 8.78 8.04 -13.69
CA LEU A 260 7.45 8.13 -14.26
C LEU A 260 7.48 7.59 -15.67
N SER A 261 6.50 6.77 -16.05
CA SER A 261 6.27 6.37 -17.43
C SER A 261 4.78 6.38 -17.77
N ILE A 262 4.49 6.65 -19.03
CA ILE A 262 3.14 6.85 -19.55
C ILE A 262 2.99 6.05 -20.83
N ASN A 263 1.95 5.22 -20.89
CA ASN A 263 1.59 4.45 -22.07
C ASN A 263 0.11 4.66 -22.44
N PRO A 264 -0.20 5.55 -23.40
CA PRO A 264 -1.58 5.93 -23.75
C PRO A 264 -2.32 4.93 -24.65
N SER A 265 -1.67 3.90 -25.20
CA SER A 265 -2.37 2.94 -26.10
C SER A 265 -1.85 1.51 -26.04
N GLN A 266 -1.10 1.14 -25.00
CA GLN A 266 -0.50 -0.18 -24.77
C GLN A 266 0.38 -0.71 -25.92
N LYS A 267 0.73 0.13 -26.92
CA LYS A 267 1.42 -0.32 -28.15
C LYS A 267 2.86 0.20 -28.27
N GLU A 268 3.15 1.45 -27.90
CA GLU A 268 4.51 1.98 -27.85
C GLU A 268 4.67 2.99 -26.70
N LEU A 269 5.86 3.03 -26.10
CA LEU A 269 6.18 3.82 -24.91
C LEU A 269 6.32 5.29 -25.30
N GLU A 270 5.40 6.14 -24.87
CA GLU A 270 5.33 7.52 -25.37
C GLU A 270 6.11 8.52 -24.52
N PHE A 271 6.23 8.29 -23.21
CA PHE A 271 6.89 9.23 -22.32
C PHE A 271 7.52 8.55 -21.10
N LYS A 272 8.72 9.00 -20.72
CA LYS A 272 9.39 8.58 -19.48
C LYS A 272 10.25 9.68 -18.86
N VAL A 273 10.39 9.60 -17.53
CA VAL A 273 11.30 10.40 -16.72
C VAL A 273 12.24 9.44 -16.00
N GLU A 274 13.55 9.59 -16.22
CA GLU A 274 14.58 8.75 -15.61
C GLU A 274 15.56 9.63 -14.82
N ALA A 275 15.94 9.18 -13.62
CA ALA A 275 17.01 9.81 -12.85
C ALA A 275 18.25 8.90 -12.83
N ASN A 276 19.42 9.53 -12.82
CA ASN A 276 20.70 8.84 -12.67
C ASN A 276 21.58 9.58 -11.67
N LYS A 277 21.66 9.05 -10.45
CA LYS A 277 22.50 9.59 -9.37
C LYS A 277 23.99 9.66 -9.70
N ASN A 278 24.49 8.82 -10.61
CA ASN A 278 25.91 8.80 -10.95
C ASN A 278 26.30 9.96 -11.88
N THR A 279 25.39 10.38 -12.77
CA THR A 279 25.61 11.54 -13.65
C THR A 279 24.96 12.82 -13.12
N GLU A 280 24.19 12.70 -12.02
CA GLU A 280 23.35 13.74 -11.43
C GLU A 280 22.40 14.38 -12.47
N GLU A 281 21.82 13.54 -13.33
CA GLU A 281 20.94 13.98 -14.42
C GLU A 281 19.55 13.36 -14.32
N VAL A 282 18.54 14.17 -14.68
CA VAL A 282 17.19 13.73 -14.97
C VAL A 282 16.97 13.83 -16.47
N THR A 283 16.58 12.73 -17.09
CA THR A 283 16.26 12.66 -18.52
C THR A 283 14.74 12.56 -18.68
N VAL A 284 14.15 13.51 -19.37
CA VAL A 284 12.75 13.47 -19.79
C VAL A 284 12.73 13.10 -21.26
N SER A 285 12.13 11.97 -21.60
CA SER A 285 12.06 11.46 -22.97
C SER A 285 10.61 11.38 -23.44
N PHE A 286 10.37 11.84 -24.67
CA PHE A 286 9.13 11.67 -25.39
C PHE A 286 9.44 11.10 -26.78
N ARG A 287 9.11 9.83 -27.01
CA ARG A 287 9.54 9.07 -28.20
C ARG A 287 11.07 9.20 -28.39
N GLU A 288 11.52 9.66 -29.56
CA GLU A 288 12.93 9.88 -29.90
C GLU A 288 13.51 11.19 -29.34
N GLN A 289 12.67 12.09 -28.84
CA GLN A 289 13.11 13.37 -28.29
C GLN A 289 13.45 13.22 -26.81
N LYS A 290 14.50 13.91 -26.35
CA LYS A 290 14.87 13.93 -24.93
C LYS A 290 15.41 15.27 -24.48
N VAL A 291 15.14 15.60 -23.22
CA VAL A 291 15.71 16.72 -22.47
C VAL A 291 16.53 16.16 -21.32
N ILE A 292 17.76 16.64 -21.16
CA ILE A 292 18.63 16.25 -20.05
C ILE A 292 18.78 17.46 -19.14
N LEU A 293 18.44 17.28 -17.87
CA LEU A 293 18.45 18.31 -16.84
C LEU A 293 19.44 17.94 -15.74
N LYS A 294 20.20 18.92 -15.24
CA LYS A 294 21.01 18.71 -14.02
C LYS A 294 20.09 18.66 -12.80
N SER A 295 20.32 17.69 -11.91
CA SER A 295 19.46 17.35 -10.76
C SER A 295 19.53 18.34 -9.59
N THR A 296 19.78 19.62 -9.86
CA THR A 296 19.93 20.67 -8.83
C THR A 296 18.61 21.23 -8.31
N PHE A 297 17.50 20.86 -8.94
CA PHE A 297 16.15 21.29 -8.60
C PHE A 297 15.48 20.31 -7.62
N LYS A 298 14.43 20.77 -6.94
CA LYS A 298 13.61 19.95 -6.03
C LYS A 298 12.24 19.63 -6.61
N LYS A 299 11.76 20.44 -7.56
CA LYS A 299 10.47 20.22 -8.22
C LYS A 299 10.62 20.13 -9.73
N LEU A 300 9.93 19.16 -10.31
CA LEU A 300 9.80 18.98 -11.75
C LEU A 300 8.33 19.00 -12.12
N LEU A 301 7.90 20.07 -12.80
CA LEU A 301 6.57 20.17 -13.37
C LEU A 301 6.64 19.77 -14.85
N ILE A 302 5.76 18.86 -15.24
CA ILE A 302 5.62 18.37 -16.60
C ILE A 302 4.21 18.70 -17.07
N MET A 303 4.11 19.53 -18.11
CA MET A 303 2.85 19.97 -18.68
C MET A 303 2.72 19.40 -20.09
N PHE A 304 1.67 18.62 -20.31
CA PHE A 304 1.32 18.09 -21.61
C PHE A 304 0.22 18.97 -22.21
N ALA A 305 0.58 19.76 -23.22
CA ALA A 305 -0.33 20.57 -24.00
C ALA A 305 -0.51 19.99 -25.41
N ARG A 306 -1.53 20.42 -26.15
CA ARG A 306 -1.92 19.79 -27.43
C ARG A 306 -0.81 19.63 -28.48
N ALA A 307 0.20 20.51 -28.47
CA ALA A 307 1.26 20.52 -29.48
C ALA A 307 2.68 20.56 -28.87
N GLU A 308 2.79 20.55 -27.54
CA GLU A 308 4.06 20.68 -26.86
C GLU A 308 4.04 20.02 -25.48
N LEU A 309 5.20 19.52 -25.08
CA LEU A 309 5.50 19.07 -23.73
C LEU A 309 6.43 20.08 -23.10
N ARG A 310 5.99 20.75 -22.04
CA ARG A 310 6.81 21.69 -21.28
C ARG A 310 7.28 21.05 -19.99
N VAL A 311 8.55 21.27 -19.68
CA VAL A 311 9.19 20.83 -18.44
C VAL A 311 9.73 22.05 -17.72
N VAL A 312 9.31 22.27 -16.47
CA VAL A 312 9.65 23.44 -15.66
C VAL A 312 10.32 22.98 -14.35
N GLN A 313 11.44 23.61 -14.01
CA GLN A 313 12.21 23.30 -12.80
C GLN A 313 11.90 24.31 -11.68
N ASP A 314 11.61 23.84 -10.47
CA ASP A 314 11.34 24.66 -9.28
C ASP A 314 10.24 25.73 -9.44
N GLY A 315 9.35 25.57 -10.43
CA GLY A 315 8.33 26.58 -10.78
C GLY A 315 8.90 27.85 -11.43
N ASP A 316 10.17 27.83 -11.85
CA ASP A 316 10.82 28.93 -12.55
C ASP A 316 10.63 28.78 -14.06
N GLU A 317 9.68 29.55 -14.63
CA GLU A 317 9.38 29.58 -16.06
C GLU A 317 10.61 29.94 -16.93
N SER A 318 11.62 30.62 -16.38
CA SER A 318 12.86 30.90 -17.11
C SER A 318 13.72 29.64 -17.32
N ARG A 319 13.46 28.59 -16.54
CA ARG A 319 14.07 27.25 -16.65
C ARG A 319 13.09 26.25 -17.26
N SER A 320 12.29 26.72 -18.23
CA SER A 320 11.40 25.86 -19.01
C SER A 320 12.11 25.30 -20.24
N THR A 321 11.83 24.04 -20.56
CA THR A 321 12.20 23.43 -21.84
C THR A 321 10.96 22.87 -22.50
N ALA A 322 10.76 23.16 -23.78
CA ALA A 322 9.65 22.65 -24.57
C ALA A 322 10.13 21.62 -25.60
N LEU A 323 9.41 20.50 -25.70
CA LEU A 323 9.53 19.53 -26.77
C LEU A 323 8.29 19.63 -27.66
N SER A 324 8.47 19.63 -28.97
CA SER A 324 7.35 19.61 -29.91
C SER A 324 6.73 18.22 -29.92
N VAL A 325 5.44 18.15 -29.64
CA VAL A 325 4.70 16.88 -29.54
C VAL A 325 3.61 16.86 -30.60
N ASP A 326 3.55 15.78 -31.38
CA ASP A 326 2.41 15.58 -32.28
C ASP A 326 1.11 15.43 -31.47
N PRO A 327 -0.08 15.80 -32.01
CA PRO A 327 -1.33 15.98 -31.24
C PRO A 327 -1.98 14.73 -30.58
N VAL A 328 -1.22 13.67 -30.31
CA VAL A 328 -1.66 12.36 -29.82
C VAL A 328 -2.03 12.36 -28.32
N LEU A 329 -2.06 13.53 -27.67
CA LEU A 329 -2.47 13.64 -26.26
C LEU A 329 -3.95 13.37 -26.01
N THR A 330 -4.80 13.32 -27.05
CA THR A 330 -6.19 12.86 -26.92
C THR A 330 -6.30 11.39 -26.50
N THR A 331 -5.22 10.62 -26.62
CA THR A 331 -5.17 9.17 -26.32
C THR A 331 -4.74 8.85 -24.88
N TRP A 332 -4.35 9.86 -24.08
CA TRP A 332 -3.96 9.65 -22.68
C TRP A 332 -5.06 9.05 -21.81
N ARG A 333 -6.34 9.34 -22.11
CA ARG A 333 -7.49 8.97 -21.27
C ARG A 333 -7.71 7.47 -21.10
N ASP A 334 -7.19 6.67 -22.02
CA ASP A 334 -7.36 5.22 -22.04
C ASP A 334 -6.03 4.49 -21.76
N GLY A 335 -5.05 5.21 -21.21
CA GLY A 335 -3.69 4.73 -20.94
C GLY A 335 -3.43 4.23 -19.52
N LEU A 336 -2.17 3.89 -19.29
CA LEU A 336 -1.61 3.61 -17.96
C LEU A 336 -0.56 4.66 -17.59
N LEU A 337 -0.60 5.11 -16.34
CA LEU A 337 0.44 5.88 -15.68
C LEU A 337 1.18 4.95 -14.74
N ALA A 338 2.50 4.99 -14.74
CA ALA A 338 3.27 4.23 -13.78
C ALA A 338 4.36 5.06 -13.11
N ILE A 339 4.53 4.82 -11.81
CA ILE A 339 5.56 5.43 -10.98
C ILE A 339 6.55 4.34 -10.56
N GLY A 340 7.84 4.63 -10.69
CA GLY A 340 8.92 3.76 -10.22
C GLY A 340 9.40 2.70 -11.20
N GLY A 341 8.96 2.73 -12.46
CA GLY A 341 9.37 1.77 -13.48
C GLY A 341 8.81 2.08 -14.88
N LEU A 342 9.17 1.24 -15.86
CA LEU A 342 8.68 1.30 -17.24
C LEU A 342 7.47 0.39 -17.44
N LEU A 343 6.47 0.88 -18.18
CA LEU A 343 5.30 0.10 -18.60
C LEU A 343 5.63 -0.77 -19.82
N GLY A 344 5.57 -2.09 -19.68
CA GLY A 344 5.65 -3.04 -20.80
C GLY A 344 7.05 -3.61 -21.10
N GLU A 345 8.08 -3.23 -20.36
CA GLU A 345 9.42 -3.85 -20.44
C GLU A 345 9.67 -4.88 -19.32
N ALA A 346 10.63 -5.76 -19.59
CA ALA A 346 10.84 -7.05 -18.91
C ALA A 346 11.26 -6.96 -17.44
N GLU A 347 10.95 -8.04 -16.72
CA GLU A 347 11.12 -8.30 -15.29
C GLU A 347 12.59 -8.32 -14.79
N ASP A 348 13.56 -7.74 -15.50
CA ASP A 348 14.97 -7.77 -15.09
C ASP A 348 15.32 -6.75 -13.98
N GLY A 349 14.39 -5.85 -13.66
CA GLY A 349 14.47 -4.87 -12.59
C GLY A 349 15.48 -3.74 -12.78
N SER A 350 16.19 -3.72 -13.92
CA SER A 350 17.26 -2.74 -14.19
C SER A 350 16.77 -1.30 -14.31
N HIS A 351 15.48 -1.11 -14.59
CA HIS A 351 14.84 0.19 -14.77
C HIS A 351 14.00 0.66 -13.58
N PHE A 352 13.85 -0.16 -12.52
CA PHE A 352 13.05 0.24 -11.37
C PHE A 352 13.72 1.36 -10.57
N LEU A 353 12.90 2.25 -10.06
CA LEU A 353 13.36 3.37 -9.27
C LEU A 353 13.93 2.88 -7.94
N THR A 354 15.15 3.29 -7.63
CA THR A 354 15.67 3.35 -6.27
C THR A 354 15.69 4.82 -5.85
N GLY A 355 14.88 5.18 -4.86
CA GLY A 355 14.81 6.56 -4.39
C GLY A 355 13.51 6.90 -3.66
N CYS A 356 13.37 8.19 -3.35
CA CYS A 356 12.26 8.72 -2.58
C CYS A 356 11.62 9.90 -3.29
N LEU A 357 10.30 9.83 -3.48
CA LEU A 357 9.48 10.95 -3.94
C LEU A 357 8.82 11.59 -2.72
N GLU A 358 9.09 12.86 -2.47
CA GLU A 358 8.48 13.62 -1.37
C GLU A 358 7.01 13.89 -1.66
N LYS A 359 6.67 14.14 -2.92
CA LYS A 359 5.31 14.39 -3.38
C LYS A 359 5.15 14.06 -4.86
N ILE A 360 3.98 13.54 -5.21
CA ILE A 360 3.55 13.34 -6.59
C ILE A 360 2.18 14.02 -6.72
N GLN A 361 2.03 14.92 -7.69
CA GLN A 361 0.74 15.51 -8.01
C GLN A 361 0.38 15.26 -9.46
N VAL A 362 -0.89 14.95 -9.69
CA VAL A 362 -1.49 14.86 -11.02
C VAL A 362 -2.72 15.77 -11.01
N GLN A 363 -2.74 16.79 -11.86
CA GLN A 363 -3.82 17.79 -11.92
C GLN A 363 -4.11 18.43 -10.57
N ASP A 364 -3.06 18.94 -9.92
CA ASP A 364 -3.09 19.61 -8.62
C ASP A 364 -3.65 18.76 -7.46
N ARG A 365 -3.82 17.45 -7.67
CA ARG A 365 -4.21 16.48 -6.63
C ARG A 365 -3.05 15.58 -6.28
N ASP A 366 -2.88 15.34 -4.98
CA ASP A 366 -1.88 14.44 -4.46
C ASP A 366 -2.19 13.00 -4.90
N LEU A 367 -1.21 12.34 -5.50
CA LEU A 367 -1.35 10.98 -5.97
C LEU A 367 -0.94 10.01 -4.87
N ASP A 368 -1.93 9.39 -4.24
CA ASP A 368 -1.72 8.33 -3.25
C ASP A 368 -1.43 6.98 -3.94
N LEU A 369 -0.27 6.39 -3.62
CA LEU A 369 0.17 5.12 -4.20
C LEU A 369 -0.63 3.91 -3.69
N ASP A 370 -1.39 4.02 -2.60
CA ASP A 370 -2.28 2.93 -2.15
C ASP A 370 -3.51 2.76 -3.04
N LEU A 371 -3.79 3.73 -3.91
CA LEU A 371 -4.81 3.61 -4.96
C LEU A 371 -4.30 2.85 -6.21
N ALA A 372 -2.99 2.59 -6.30
CA ALA A 372 -2.37 1.91 -7.42
C ALA A 372 -2.44 0.38 -7.31
N VAL A 373 -2.25 -0.30 -8.45
CA VAL A 373 -1.73 -1.67 -8.43
C VAL A 373 -0.22 -1.57 -8.27
N LYS A 374 0.28 -1.77 -7.03
CA LYS A 374 1.70 -1.59 -6.70
C LYS A 374 2.38 -2.89 -6.23
N HIS A 375 3.70 -2.96 -6.45
CA HIS A 375 4.53 -3.98 -5.85
C HIS A 375 4.62 -3.80 -4.31
N THR A 376 4.62 -4.90 -3.55
CA THR A 376 4.52 -4.86 -2.07
C THR A 376 5.72 -4.22 -1.37
N SER A 377 6.86 -4.12 -2.06
CA SER A 377 8.06 -3.47 -1.52
C SER A 377 8.02 -1.94 -1.56
N ILE A 378 7.05 -1.35 -2.27
CA ILE A 378 6.89 0.11 -2.38
C ILE A 378 6.12 0.61 -1.16
N SER A 379 6.72 1.55 -0.43
CA SER A 379 6.02 2.31 0.60
C SER A 379 5.42 3.56 -0.02
N SER A 380 4.12 3.76 0.19
CA SER A 380 3.35 4.91 -0.24
C SER A 380 3.66 6.15 0.60
N HIS A 381 3.86 5.96 1.90
CA HIS A 381 3.82 7.06 2.87
C HIS A 381 5.12 7.29 3.65
N SER A 382 6.06 6.34 3.63
CA SER A 382 7.31 6.44 4.40
C SER A 382 8.57 6.30 3.55
N CYS A 383 9.45 7.29 3.67
CA CYS A 383 10.77 7.32 3.09
C CYS A 383 11.87 7.08 4.13
N PRO A 384 12.79 6.13 3.95
CA PRO A 384 13.96 6.00 4.81
C PRO A 384 14.85 7.24 4.70
N VAL A 385 15.54 7.57 5.80
CA VAL A 385 16.44 8.74 5.93
C VAL A 385 17.87 8.29 6.21
#